data_AF-A0A0Q9Y7J7-F1
#
_entry.id   AF-A0A0Q9Y7J7-F1
#
_cell.length_a   1.000
_cell.length_b   1.000
_cell.length_c   1.000
_cell.angle_alpha   90.00
_cell.angle_beta   90.00
_cell.angle_gamma   90.00
#
_symmetry.space_group_name_H-M   'P 1'
#
loop_
_entity.id
_entity.type
_entity.pdbx_description
1 polymer ?
#
loop_
_entity_poly.entity_id
_entity_poly.type
_entity_poly.pdbx_seq_one_letter_code
_entity_poly.pdbx_strand_id
1 'polypeptide(L)' 'MFQHFQVQTILPNQHHLGWKFSFFYNQRKITGLYYPNGRIHWECPLTFLDLGNKDKIEKQIHDLMIFHIYDHER' A
#
# COMPACT_ATOMS: atom_id res chain seq x y z
N MET A 1 -8.87 11.36 -2.08
CA MET A 1 -7.69 11.74 -1.26
C MET A 1 -7.56 10.68 -0.18
N PHE A 2 -6.37 10.08 0.00
CA PHE A 2 -6.16 9.09 1.05
C PHE A 2 -6.15 9.78 2.41
N GLN A 3 -6.80 9.16 3.39
CA GLN A 3 -6.79 9.61 4.78
C GLN A 3 -6.12 8.57 5.65
N HIS A 4 -5.32 9.02 6.63
CA HIS A 4 -4.60 8.17 7.57
C HIS A 4 -3.80 7.05 6.89
N PHE A 5 -2.98 7.41 5.88
CA PHE A 5 -2.08 6.44 5.25
C PHE A 5 -1.00 6.02 6.24
N GLN A 6 -0.95 4.72 6.52
CA GLN A 6 0.01 4.11 7.44
C GLN A 6 0.75 3.00 6.71
N VAL A 7 2.04 2.89 6.97
CA VAL A 7 2.90 1.83 6.45
C VAL A 7 3.57 1.14 7.63
N GLN A 8 3.59 -0.19 7.61
CA GLN A 8 4.23 -1.02 8.61
C GLN A 8 5.14 -2.02 7.92
N THR A 9 6.42 -2.03 8.28
CA THR A 9 7.39 -3.04 7.81
C THR A 9 7.02 -4.40 8.39
N ILE A 10 6.77 -5.39 7.54
CA ILE A 10 6.59 -6.77 8.00
C ILE A 10 7.97 -7.38 8.17
N LEU A 11 8.39 -7.56 9.42
CA LEU A 11 9.64 -8.24 9.73
C LEU A 11 9.47 -9.77 9.65
N PRO A 12 10.48 -10.48 9.12
CA PRO A 12 10.34 -11.81 8.55
C PRO A 12 10.46 -12.88 9.64
N ASN A 13 9.48 -13.01 10.54
CA ASN A 13 9.38 -14.28 11.27
C ASN A 13 9.00 -15.43 10.32
N GLN A 14 8.38 -15.14 9.16
CA GLN A 14 8.15 -16.11 8.09
C GLN A 14 8.25 -15.46 6.70
N HIS A 15 9.44 -15.52 6.10
CA HIS A 15 9.74 -15.54 4.66
C HIS A 15 9.31 -14.40 3.70
N HIS A 16 8.54 -13.38 4.11
CA HIS A 16 8.12 -12.32 3.19
C HIS A 16 8.56 -10.93 3.67
N LEU A 17 9.58 -10.38 3.00
CA LEU A 17 9.95 -8.97 3.08
C LEU A 17 8.90 -8.17 2.29
N GLY A 18 8.07 -7.41 3.01
CA GLY A 18 7.05 -6.56 2.42
C GLY A 18 6.58 -5.51 3.42
N TRP A 19 5.85 -4.53 2.91
CA TRP A 19 5.28 -3.45 3.70
C TRP A 19 3.77 -3.58 3.71
N LYS A 20 3.17 -3.69 4.89
CA LYS A 20 1.73 -3.58 5.03
C LYS A 20 1.34 -2.12 4.98
N PHE A 21 0.43 -1.75 4.10
CA PHE A 21 -0.14 -0.41 4.08
C PHE A 21 -1.62 -0.47 4.48
N SER A 22 -2.10 0.61 5.08
CA SER A 22 -3.51 0.81 5.38
C SER A 22 -3.89 2.27 5.27
N PHE A 23 -5.05 2.54 4.67
CA PHE A 23 -5.59 3.89 4.55
C PHE A 23 -7.11 3.86 4.51
N PHE A 24 -7.74 5.03 4.67
CA PHE A 24 -9.16 5.20 4.45
C PHE A 24 -9.43 5.83 3.08
N TYR A 25 -10.37 5.25 2.36
CA TYR A 25 -10.87 5.73 1.08
C TYR A 25 -12.39 5.58 1.05
N ASN A 26 -13.11 6.66 0.79
CA ASN A 26 -14.59 6.70 0.83
C ASN A 26 -15.17 6.09 2.13
N GLN A 27 -14.62 6.47 3.29
CA GLN A 27 -15.00 5.96 4.62
C GLN A 27 -14.79 4.44 4.81
N ARG A 28 -14.12 3.77 3.89
CA ARG A 28 -13.76 2.35 3.98
C ARG A 28 -12.29 2.22 4.27
N LYS A 29 -11.97 1.34 5.22
CA LYS A 29 -10.58 0.97 5.50
C LYS A 29 -10.10 0.02 4.41
N ILE A 30 -9.06 0.43 3.71
CA ILE A 30 -8.38 -0.32 2.68
C ILE A 30 -7.04 -0.79 3.23
N THR A 31 -6.73 -2.06 3.03
CA THR A 31 -5.50 -2.69 3.53
C THR A 31 -4.88 -3.56 2.46
N GLY A 32 -3.56 -3.57 2.40
CA GLY A 32 -2.82 -4.42 1.48
C GLY A 32 -1.35 -4.52 1.82
N LEU A 33 -0.68 -5.35 1.05
CA LEU A 33 0.74 -5.63 1.13
C LEU A 33 1.42 -5.07 -0.12
N TYR A 34 2.45 -4.28 0.07
CA TYR A 34 3.34 -3.80 -0.97
C TYR A 34 4.62 -4.62 -0.91
N TYR A 35 5.00 -5.24 -2.02
CA TYR A 35 6.22 -6.03 -2.14
C TYR A 35 7.34 -5.19 -2.78
N PRO A 36 8.62 -5.48 -2.47
CA PRO A 36 9.76 -4.78 -3.06
C PRO A 36 9.87 -4.91 -4.58
N ASN A 37 9.19 -5.88 -5.19
CA ASN A 37 9.07 -6.01 -6.64
C ASN A 37 8.00 -5.07 -7.26
N GLY A 38 7.39 -4.20 -6.46
CA GLY A 38 6.33 -3.28 -6.88
C GLY A 38 4.94 -3.90 -6.97
N ARG A 39 4.77 -5.18 -6.63
CA ARG A 39 3.44 -5.81 -6.62
C ARG A 39 2.66 -5.37 -5.39
N ILE A 40 1.37 -5.12 -5.59
CA ILE A 40 0.41 -4.84 -4.52
C ILE A 40 -0.53 -6.04 -4.39
N HIS A 41 -0.61 -6.59 -3.19
CA HIS A 41 -1.60 -7.59 -2.82
C HIS A 41 -2.65 -6.96 -1.92
N TRP A 42 -3.89 -6.92 -2.40
CA TRP A 42 -5.00 -6.33 -1.69
C TRP A 42 -5.59 -7.35 -0.71
N GLU A 43 -5.57 -7.03 0.59
CA GLU A 43 -6.19 -7.86 1.63
C GLU A 43 -7.69 -7.56 1.80
N CYS A 44 -8.18 -6.50 1.15
CA CYS A 44 -9.58 -6.10 1.16
C CYS A 44 -10.28 -6.43 -0.18
N PRO A 45 -11.61 -6.56 -0.19
CA PRO A 45 -12.40 -6.78 -1.40
C PRO A 45 -12.06 -5.76 -2.50
N LEU A 46 -11.64 -6.26 -3.66
CA LEU A 46 -11.36 -5.42 -4.85
C LEU A 46 -12.59 -4.62 -5.30
N THR A 47 -13.80 -5.01 -4.89
CA THR A 47 -15.05 -4.27 -5.09
C THR A 47 -15.01 -2.85 -4.50
N PHE A 48 -14.06 -2.56 -3.60
CA PHE A 48 -13.83 -1.22 -3.07
C PHE A 48 -12.93 -0.34 -3.94
N LEU A 49 -12.16 -0.97 -4.83
CA LEU A 49 -11.37 -0.30 -5.86
C LEU A 49 -12.18 -0.34 -7.16
N ASP A 50 -12.86 0.76 -7.45
CA ASP A 50 -13.39 0.97 -8.80
C ASP A 50 -12.26 0.73 -9.82
N LEU A 51 -12.50 -0.13 -10.83
CA LEU A 51 -11.47 -0.56 -11.78
C LEU A 51 -10.78 0.63 -12.48
N GLY A 52 -11.49 1.75 -12.69
CA GLY A 52 -10.92 2.97 -13.25
C GLY A 52 -9.98 3.70 -12.29
N ASN A 53 -10.16 3.53 -10.98
CA ASN A 53 -9.35 4.15 -9.95
C ASN A 53 -8.21 3.25 -9.45
N LYS A 54 -8.23 1.95 -9.75
CA LYS A 54 -7.20 1.01 -9.29
C LYS A 54 -5.80 1.44 -9.74
N ASP A 55 -5.58 1.69 -11.04
CA ASP A 55 -4.27 2.14 -11.56
C ASP A 55 -3.81 3.45 -10.89
N LYS A 56 -4.74 4.39 -10.71
CA LYS A 56 -4.46 5.67 -10.06
C LYS A 56 -4.11 5.51 -8.57
N ILE A 57 -4.75 4.56 -7.88
CA ILE A 57 -4.49 4.25 -6.48
C ILE A 57 -3.14 3.53 -6.36
N GLU A 58 -2.87 2.55 -7.21
CA GLU A 58 -1.60 1.82 -7.25
C GLU A 58 -0.42 2.76 -7.52
N LYS A 59 -0.56 3.70 -8.47
CA LYS A 59 0.45 4.76 -8.71
C LYS A 59 0.68 5.64 -7.50
N GLN A 60 -0.39 6.11 -6.83
CA GLN A 60 -0.23 6.93 -5.63
C GLN A 60 0.41 6.16 -4.47
N ILE A 61 0.07 4.87 -4.30
CA ILE A 61 0.72 4.01 -3.30
C ILE A 61 2.20 3.84 -3.67
N HIS A 62 2.52 3.59 -4.94
CA HIS A 62 3.91 3.46 -5.40
C HIS A 62 4.73 4.72 -5.07
N ASP A 63 4.19 5.89 -5.36
CA ASP A 63 4.81 7.18 -5.06
C ASP A 63 5.03 7.36 -3.55
N LEU A 64 4.00 7.13 -2.73
CA LEU A 64 4.09 7.19 -1.26
C LEU A 64 5.08 6.17 -0.68
N MET A 65 5.13 4.97 -1.24
CA MET A 65 6.06 3.92 -0.85
C MET A 65 7.49 4.29 -1.23
N ILE A 66 7.73 4.93 -2.38
CA ILE A 66 9.07 5.44 -2.74
C ILE A 66 9.53 6.46 -1.71
N PHE A 67 8.68 7.43 -1.35
CA PHE A 67 9.00 8.38 -0.29
C PHE A 67 9.28 7.66 1.03
N HIS A 68 8.49 6.66 1.41
CA HIS A 68 8.67 5.98 2.69
C HIS A 68 9.87 5.01 2.73
N ILE A 69 10.24 4.41 1.60
CA ILE A 69 11.31 3.41 1.48
C ILE A 69 12.67 4.07 1.21
N TYR A 70 12.72 5.13 0.39
CA TYR A 70 13.97 5.72 -0.10
C TYR A 70 14.35 7.05 0.56
N ASP A 71 13.47 7.70 1.33
CA ASP A 71 13.84 8.90 2.10
C ASP A 71 14.83 8.57 3.24
N HIS A 72 15.05 7.29 3.52
CA HIS A 72 16.07 6.84 4.47
C HIS A 72 17.52 6.85 3.95
N GLU A 73 17.78 7.27 2.70
CA GLU A 73 19.14 7.40 2.15
C GLU A 73 19.56 8.87 1.92
N ARG A 74 19.42 9.73 2.94
CA ARG A 74 20.06 11.06 2.93
C ARG A 74 20.62 11.50 4.29
#